data_AF-A0A1V1NT39-F1
#
_entry.id   AF-A0A1V1NT39-F1
#
_cell.length_a   1.000
_cell.length_b   1.000
_cell.length_c   1.000
_cell.angle_alpha   90.00
_cell.angle_beta   90.00
_cell.angle_gamma   90.00
#
_symmetry.space_group_name_H-M   'P 1'
#
loop_
_entity.id
_entity.type
_entity.pdbx_description
1 polymer ?
#
loop_
_entity_poly.entity_id
_entity_poly.type
_entity_poly.pdbx_seq_one_letter_code
_entity_poly.pdbx_strand_id
1 'polypeptide(L)'
;MNVQNLRDNYPKLISYMKANDYSETYVESIKREIKRILANGDSKQWSCYTDVYIDYTKELQSPDTLRNKRTIIGAIEQFDVYGRYPDGRRRHELFERGSYPLLIPEFKSLIDLYCEVEKKRGAKKPTTIYTESHNASTFFYPSSKKELAIWKKLQKKPCFQYFCPQMKQCSGAVLTKKTLLQY
;
A
#
# COMPACT_ATOMS: atom_id res chain seq x y z
N MET A 1 0.38 -5.39 18.53
CA MET A 1 -0.96 -5.90 18.18
C MET A 1 -1.62 -6.24 19.49
N ASN A 2 -2.87 -5.84 19.70
CA ASN A 2 -3.56 -6.14 20.96
C ASN A 2 -4.37 -7.44 20.80
N VAL A 3 -3.75 -8.58 21.12
CA VAL A 3 -4.37 -9.91 21.01
C VAL A 3 -5.63 -10.01 21.88
N GLN A 4 -5.66 -9.32 23.02
CA GLN A 4 -6.80 -9.31 23.93
C GLN A 4 -8.01 -8.58 23.31
N ASN A 5 -7.78 -7.43 22.65
CA ASN A 5 -8.84 -6.74 21.92
C ASN A 5 -9.47 -7.62 20.83
N LEU A 6 -8.63 -8.34 20.08
CA LEU A 6 -9.10 -9.29 19.08
C LEU A 6 -9.92 -10.41 19.73
N ARG A 7 -9.42 -10.99 20.84
CA ARG A 7 -10.10 -12.06 21.59
C ARG A 7 -11.50 -11.64 22.04
N ASP A 8 -11.64 -10.42 22.54
CA ASP A 8 -12.90 -9.94 23.12
C ASP A 8 -13.91 -9.50 22.05
N ASN A 9 -13.43 -9.02 20.89
CA ASN A 9 -14.30 -8.43 19.88
C ASN A 9 -14.55 -9.32 18.66
N TYR A 10 -13.72 -10.31 18.36
CA TYR A 10 -13.93 -11.15 17.17
C TYR A 10 -15.29 -11.89 17.13
N PRO A 11 -15.95 -12.26 18.26
CA PRO A 11 -17.30 -12.82 18.18
C PRO A 11 -18.29 -11.86 17.51
N LYS A 12 -18.14 -10.55 17.71
CA LYS A 12 -18.96 -9.52 17.05
C LYS A 12 -18.72 -9.51 15.53
N LEU A 13 -17.47 -9.67 15.09
CA LEU A 13 -17.13 -9.81 13.67
C LEU A 13 -17.83 -11.01 13.05
N ILE A 14 -17.75 -12.18 13.69
CA ILE A 14 -18.37 -13.41 13.19
C ILE A 14 -19.88 -13.28 13.12
N SER A 15 -20.52 -12.75 14.16
CA SER A 15 -21.98 -12.54 14.18
C SER A 15 -22.42 -11.59 13.07
N TYR A 16 -21.71 -10.48 12.87
CA TYR A 16 -21.98 -9.56 11.77
C TYR A 16 -21.88 -10.25 10.41
N MET A 17 -20.79 -10.99 10.16
CA MET A 17 -20.60 -11.64 8.86
C MET A 17 -21.71 -12.66 8.56
N LYS A 18 -22.14 -13.42 9.57
CA LYS A 18 -23.27 -14.35 9.41
C LYS A 18 -24.59 -13.62 9.14
N ALA A 19 -24.83 -12.47 9.79
CA ALA A 19 -26.04 -11.69 9.61
C ALA A 19 -26.11 -10.91 8.28
N ASN A 20 -24.98 -10.77 7.58
CA ASN A 20 -24.86 -10.05 6.31
C ASN A 20 -24.53 -11.00 5.14
N ASP A 21 -24.95 -12.26 5.23
CA ASP A 21 -24.89 -13.26 4.15
C ASP A 21 -23.50 -13.47 3.53
N TYR A 22 -22.44 -13.32 4.33
CA TYR A 22 -21.10 -13.72 3.88
C TYR A 22 -21.05 -15.22 3.66
N SER A 23 -20.29 -15.65 2.63
CA SER A 23 -20.12 -17.08 2.38
C SER A 23 -19.51 -17.80 3.59
N GLU A 24 -20.04 -18.99 3.89
CA GLU A 24 -19.58 -19.80 5.02
C GLU A 24 -18.08 -20.08 4.95
N THR A 25 -17.58 -20.40 3.76
CA THR A 25 -16.16 -20.63 3.49
C THR A 25 -15.27 -19.42 3.85
N TYR A 26 -15.76 -18.20 3.63
CA TYR A 26 -15.03 -16.98 3.98
C TYR A 26 -15.07 -16.71 5.49
N VAL A 27 -16.24 -16.89 6.12
CA VAL A 27 -16.40 -16.80 7.57
C VAL A 27 -15.48 -17.79 8.30
N GLU A 28 -15.42 -19.04 7.83
CA GLU A 28 -14.53 -20.06 8.38
C GLU A 28 -13.06 -19.74 8.20
N SER A 29 -12.69 -19.19 7.04
CA SER A 29 -11.32 -18.76 6.76
C SER A 29 -10.86 -17.67 7.73
N ILE A 30 -11.72 -16.69 8.01
CA ILE A 30 -11.48 -15.64 9.01
C ILE A 30 -11.36 -16.24 10.42
N LYS A 31 -12.30 -17.11 10.82
CA LYS A 31 -12.24 -17.78 12.14
C LYS A 31 -10.95 -18.56 12.34
N ARG A 32 -10.55 -19.36 11.36
CA ARG A 32 -9.33 -20.17 11.42
C ARG A 32 -8.10 -19.28 11.61
N GLU A 33 -8.05 -18.16 10.92
CA GLU A 33 -6.94 -17.22 11.02
C GLU A 33 -6.91 -16.53 12.38
N ILE A 34 -8.05 -16.07 12.89
CA ILE A 34 -8.15 -15.50 14.23
C ILE A 34 -7.68 -16.51 15.27
N LYS A 35 -8.12 -17.77 15.19
CA LYS A 35 -7.67 -18.82 16.12
C LYS A 35 -6.16 -19.02 16.10
N ARG A 36 -5.53 -19.02 14.91
CA ARG A 36 -4.07 -19.09 14.80
C ARG A 36 -3.41 -17.87 15.46
N ILE A 37 -3.94 -16.68 15.23
CA ILE A 37 -3.42 -15.45 15.83
C ILE A 37 -3.51 -15.51 17.35
N LEU A 38 -4.66 -15.90 17.89
CA LEU A 38 -4.88 -16.00 19.34
C LEU A 38 -4.03 -17.10 20.00
N ALA A 39 -3.74 -18.20 19.29
CA ALA A 39 -2.93 -19.30 19.82
C ALA A 39 -1.43 -18.99 19.84
N ASN A 40 -0.95 -18.15 18.91
CA ASN A 40 0.48 -17.87 18.75
C ASN A 40 0.87 -16.44 19.13
N GLY A 41 -0.10 -15.56 19.39
CA GLY A 41 0.15 -14.13 19.63
C GLY A 41 1.11 -13.89 20.79
N ASP A 42 0.97 -14.66 21.87
CA ASP A 42 1.80 -14.53 23.07
C ASP A 42 3.23 -15.07 22.87
N SER A 43 3.41 -16.09 22.01
CA SER A 43 4.70 -16.75 21.80
C SER A 43 5.52 -16.14 20.67
N LYS A 44 4.87 -15.68 19.59
CA LYS A 44 5.52 -15.14 18.38
C LYS A 44 5.86 -13.65 18.49
N GLN A 45 5.45 -12.96 19.55
CA GLN A 45 5.71 -11.54 19.81
C GLN A 45 5.36 -10.61 18.63
N TRP A 46 4.26 -10.87 17.92
CA TRP A 46 3.85 -10.06 16.79
C TRP A 46 3.44 -8.65 17.21
N SER A 47 4.11 -7.64 16.63
CA SER A 47 3.86 -6.23 16.92
C SER A 47 2.72 -5.65 16.08
N CYS A 48 2.45 -6.23 14.90
CA CYS A 48 1.35 -5.83 14.02
C CYS A 48 0.84 -7.02 13.18
N TYR A 49 -0.28 -6.83 12.47
CA TYR A 49 -0.83 -7.86 11.58
C TYR A 49 0.08 -8.16 10.38
N THR A 50 0.94 -7.22 9.99
CA THR A 50 1.98 -7.44 8.97
C THR A 50 2.97 -8.52 9.41
N ASP A 51 3.32 -8.58 10.69
CA ASP A 51 4.22 -9.62 11.22
C ASP A 51 3.60 -11.02 11.10
N VAL A 52 2.28 -11.14 11.35
CA VAL A 52 1.52 -12.39 11.16
C VAL A 52 1.61 -12.86 9.71
N TYR A 53 1.46 -11.94 8.75
CA TYR A 53 1.61 -12.26 7.34
C TYR A 53 3.04 -12.66 6.98
N ILE A 54 4.05 -11.94 7.49
CA ILE A 54 5.47 -12.26 7.23
C ILE A 54 5.80 -13.66 7.75
N ASP A 55 5.25 -14.07 8.89
CA ASP A 55 5.42 -15.44 9.41
C ASP A 55 4.91 -16.50 8.41
N TYR A 56 3.78 -16.25 7.73
CA TYR A 56 3.32 -17.13 6.66
C TYR A 56 4.25 -17.23 5.46
N THR A 57 4.96 -16.15 5.10
CA THR A 57 5.90 -16.17 3.98
C THR A 57 7.09 -17.09 4.23
N LYS A 58 7.36 -17.44 5.49
CA LYS A 58 8.40 -18.40 5.88
C LYS A 58 7.92 -19.85 5.76
N GLU A 59 6.63 -20.08 6.00
CA GLU A 59 6.02 -21.42 6.04
C GLU A 59 5.43 -21.86 4.69
N LEU A 60 4.89 -20.92 3.91
CA LEU A 60 4.13 -21.20 2.69
C LEU A 60 4.88 -20.72 1.45
N GLN A 61 4.88 -21.57 0.41
CA GLN A 61 5.52 -21.26 -0.87
C GLN A 61 4.53 -20.86 -1.98
N SER A 62 3.24 -21.14 -1.82
CA SER A 62 2.21 -20.86 -2.84
C SER A 62 1.85 -19.36 -2.89
N PRO A 63 2.08 -18.65 -4.01
CA PRO A 63 1.75 -17.22 -4.14
C PRO A 63 0.26 -16.93 -3.98
N ASP A 64 -0.61 -17.79 -4.52
CA ASP A 64 -2.06 -17.62 -4.43
C ASP A 64 -2.56 -17.79 -2.99
N THR A 65 -1.99 -18.77 -2.28
CA THR A 65 -2.30 -18.96 -0.86
C THR A 65 -1.87 -17.75 -0.04
N LEU A 66 -0.65 -17.23 -0.29
CA LEU A 66 -0.18 -16.01 0.36
C LEU A 66 -1.10 -14.81 0.03
N ARG A 67 -1.54 -14.67 -1.22
CA ARG A 67 -2.48 -13.60 -1.61
C ARG A 67 -3.80 -13.68 -0.84
N ASN A 68 -4.34 -14.89 -0.68
CA ASN A 68 -5.55 -15.11 0.12
C ASN A 68 -5.31 -14.81 1.60
N LYS A 69 -4.21 -15.30 2.17
CA LYS A 69 -3.81 -14.99 3.56
C LYS A 69 -3.68 -13.50 3.81
N ARG A 70 -3.05 -12.78 2.89
CA ARG A 70 -2.95 -11.32 2.94
C ARG A 70 -4.34 -10.67 3.04
N THR A 71 -5.28 -11.15 2.24
CA THR A 71 -6.64 -10.62 2.20
C THR A 71 -7.38 -10.85 3.52
N ILE A 72 -7.29 -12.07 4.06
CA ILE A 72 -7.93 -12.47 5.32
C ILE A 72 -7.33 -11.70 6.51
N ILE A 73 -6.00 -11.70 6.65
CA ILE A 73 -5.31 -11.02 7.76
C ILE A 73 -5.61 -9.52 7.72
N GLY A 74 -5.65 -8.93 6.53
CA GLY A 74 -5.94 -7.52 6.38
C GLY A 74 -7.39 -7.16 6.70
N ALA A 75 -8.34 -8.07 6.44
CA ALA A 75 -9.73 -7.89 6.87
C ALA A 75 -9.84 -7.93 8.41
N ILE A 76 -9.08 -8.81 9.06
CA ILE A 76 -9.02 -8.89 10.54
C ILE A 76 -8.42 -7.60 11.11
N GLU A 77 -7.32 -7.10 10.54
CA GLU A 77 -6.72 -5.82 10.92
C GLU A 77 -7.70 -4.65 10.80
N GLN A 78 -8.44 -4.55 9.68
CA GLN A 78 -9.44 -3.50 9.47
C GLN A 78 -10.50 -3.50 10.57
N PHE A 79 -10.93 -4.68 11.00
CA PHE A 79 -11.88 -4.81 12.10
C PHE A 79 -11.25 -4.48 13.46
N ASP A 80 -10.15 -5.13 13.80
CA ASP A 80 -9.56 -5.08 15.14
C ASP A 80 -8.96 -3.70 15.47
N VAL A 81 -8.27 -3.09 14.50
CA VAL A 81 -7.57 -1.81 14.71
C VAL A 81 -8.47 -0.62 14.41
N TYR A 82 -9.28 -0.70 13.36
CA TYR A 82 -10.04 0.45 12.84
C TYR A 82 -11.55 0.35 13.04
N GLY A 83 -12.05 -0.74 13.63
CA GLY A 83 -13.49 -0.97 13.84
C GLY A 83 -14.28 -1.16 12.54
N ARG A 84 -13.61 -1.47 11.43
CA ARG A 84 -14.23 -1.57 10.10
C ARG A 84 -14.50 -3.03 9.76
N TYR A 85 -15.78 -3.35 9.55
CA TYR A 85 -16.15 -4.67 9.09
C TYR A 85 -15.68 -4.92 7.65
N PRO A 86 -15.36 -6.17 7.28
CA PRO A 86 -15.11 -6.53 5.89
C PRO A 86 -16.33 -6.11 5.06
N ASP A 87 -16.10 -5.55 3.87
CA ASP A 87 -17.15 -5.15 2.93
C ASP A 87 -16.83 -5.55 1.48
N GLY A 88 -15.69 -6.23 1.25
CA GLY A 88 -15.19 -6.62 -0.06
C GLY A 88 -14.77 -5.46 -0.98
N ARG A 89 -15.14 -4.22 -0.64
CA ARG A 89 -14.90 -3.01 -1.43
C ARG A 89 -13.57 -2.37 -1.06
N ARG A 90 -13.23 -2.40 0.23
CA ARG A 90 -11.97 -1.84 0.73
C ARG A 90 -10.88 -2.89 0.70
N ARG A 91 -9.79 -2.54 0.01
CA ARG A 91 -8.55 -3.31 0.07
C ARG A 91 -7.84 -2.99 1.37
N HIS A 92 -7.43 -4.01 2.11
CA HIS A 92 -6.68 -3.85 3.35
C HIS A 92 -5.32 -3.15 3.13
N GLU A 93 -4.84 -2.50 4.19
CA GLU A 93 -3.65 -1.63 4.20
C GLU A 93 -2.39 -2.28 4.81
N LEU A 94 -2.41 -3.60 5.11
CA LEU A 94 -1.26 -4.37 5.65
C LEU A 94 0.13 -4.04 5.10
N PHE A 95 0.21 -3.63 3.84
CA PHE A 95 1.44 -3.10 3.26
C PHE A 95 1.10 -1.86 2.49
N GLU A 96 1.99 -0.88 2.59
CA GLU A 96 1.99 0.26 1.69
C GLU A 96 2.01 -0.24 0.24
N ARG A 97 1.14 0.35 -0.58
CA ARG A 97 0.93 -0.07 -1.96
C ARG A 97 1.51 0.92 -2.93
N GLY A 98 1.80 0.40 -4.11
CA GLY A 98 2.34 1.18 -5.20
C GLY A 98 3.84 1.34 -5.11
N SER A 99 4.33 2.15 -6.02
CA SER A 99 5.74 2.47 -6.25
C SER A 99 6.30 3.48 -5.26
N TYR A 100 5.46 4.36 -4.71
CA TYR A 100 5.86 5.47 -3.85
C TYR A 100 6.70 5.04 -2.63
N PRO A 101 6.29 4.01 -1.83
CA PRO A 101 7.07 3.53 -0.68
C PRO A 101 8.49 3.15 -1.04
N LEU A 102 8.68 2.65 -2.26
CA LEU A 102 9.93 2.08 -2.77
C LEU A 102 10.83 3.15 -3.40
N LEU A 103 10.39 4.41 -3.44
CA LEU A 103 11.19 5.53 -3.93
C LEU A 103 12.24 5.95 -2.90
N ILE A 104 13.34 6.46 -3.43
CA ILE A 104 14.34 7.21 -2.66
C ILE A 104 13.77 8.54 -2.13
N PRO A 105 14.29 9.07 -1.00
CA PRO A 105 13.76 10.26 -0.33
C PRO A 105 13.61 11.50 -1.23
N GLU A 106 14.51 11.71 -2.18
CA GLU A 106 14.50 12.87 -3.07
C GLU A 106 13.29 12.84 -4.03
N PHE A 107 12.94 11.66 -4.56
CA PHE A 107 11.74 11.51 -5.39
C PHE A 107 10.45 11.55 -4.57
N LYS A 108 10.46 11.03 -3.34
CA LYS A 108 9.33 11.20 -2.40
C LYS A 108 9.06 12.69 -2.15
N SER A 109 10.09 13.44 -1.77
CA SER A 109 10.02 14.88 -1.52
C SER A 109 9.49 15.67 -2.73
N LEU A 110 9.90 15.30 -3.95
CA LEU A 110 9.40 15.94 -5.17
C LEU A 110 7.90 15.71 -5.37
N ILE A 111 7.43 14.48 -5.20
CA ILE A 111 6.01 14.13 -5.32
C ILE A 111 5.19 14.80 -4.21
N ASP A 112 5.71 14.84 -2.99
CA ASP A 112 5.05 15.47 -1.85
C ASP A 112 4.90 16.97 -2.07
N LEU A 113 5.97 17.63 -2.54
CA LEU A 113 5.93 19.05 -2.89
C LEU A 113 4.89 19.33 -3.98
N TYR A 114 4.84 18.51 -5.03
CA TYR A 114 3.79 18.61 -6.06
C TYR A 114 2.39 18.53 -5.44
N CYS A 115 2.14 17.53 -4.59
CA CYS A 115 0.86 17.35 -3.92
C CYS A 115 0.48 18.58 -3.08
N GLU A 116 1.42 19.11 -2.31
CA GLU A 116 1.20 20.27 -1.45
C GLU A 116 0.93 21.56 -2.24
N VAL A 117 1.67 21.80 -3.32
CA VAL A 117 1.48 22.97 -4.19
C VAL A 117 0.10 22.93 -4.87
N GLU A 118 -0.29 21.79 -5.43
CA GLU A 118 -1.57 21.69 -6.15
C GLU A 118 -2.78 21.69 -5.21
N LYS A 119 -2.66 21.13 -3.99
CA LYS A 119 -3.68 21.29 -2.94
C LYS A 119 -3.86 22.76 -2.57
N LYS A 120 -2.77 23.50 -2.35
CA LYS A 120 -2.80 24.94 -2.01
C LYS A 120 -3.36 25.80 -3.13
N ARG A 121 -3.08 25.45 -4.39
CA ARG A 121 -3.66 26.14 -5.55
C ARG A 121 -5.17 25.94 -5.68
N GLY A 122 -5.71 24.81 -5.23
CA GLY A 122 -7.15 24.51 -5.26
C GLY A 122 -7.76 24.32 -6.66
N ALA A 123 -6.98 24.46 -7.73
CA ALA A 123 -7.47 24.36 -9.11
C ALA A 123 -7.72 22.92 -9.57
N LYS A 124 -7.05 21.94 -8.98
CA LYS A 124 -7.19 20.52 -9.30
C LYS A 124 -8.05 19.79 -8.27
N LYS A 125 -8.86 18.84 -8.74
CA LYS A 125 -9.58 17.92 -7.85
C LYS A 125 -8.59 17.04 -7.08
N PRO A 126 -8.87 16.67 -5.81
CA PRO A 126 -7.99 15.79 -5.03
C PRO A 126 -7.69 14.45 -5.73
N THR A 127 -8.67 13.90 -6.45
CA THR A 127 -8.52 12.67 -7.23
C THR A 127 -7.52 12.83 -8.38
N THR A 128 -7.50 13.98 -9.06
CA THR A 128 -6.53 14.28 -10.11
C THR A 128 -5.11 14.37 -9.53
N ILE A 129 -4.95 15.05 -8.40
CA ILE A 129 -3.66 15.15 -7.70
C ILE A 129 -3.16 13.75 -7.32
N TYR A 130 -4.04 12.90 -6.78
CA TYR A 130 -3.73 11.51 -6.45
C TYR A 130 -3.32 10.68 -7.67
N THR A 131 -4.05 10.77 -8.79
CA THR A 131 -3.72 10.01 -10.00
C THR A 131 -2.37 10.44 -10.57
N GLU A 132 -2.10 11.75 -10.66
CA GLU A 132 -0.83 12.25 -11.17
C GLU A 132 0.35 11.87 -10.27
N SER A 133 0.20 11.97 -8.93
CA SER A 133 1.25 11.56 -8.00
C SER A 133 1.51 10.06 -8.03
N HIS A 134 0.46 9.25 -8.18
CA HIS A 134 0.58 7.80 -8.34
C HIS A 134 1.29 7.42 -9.65
N ASN A 135 0.98 8.11 -10.75
CA ASN A 135 1.66 7.93 -12.03
C ASN A 135 3.13 8.32 -11.95
N ALA A 136 3.43 9.48 -11.35
CA ALA A 136 4.80 9.94 -11.12
C ALA A 136 5.59 8.93 -10.28
N SER A 137 4.98 8.39 -9.22
CA SER A 137 5.61 7.35 -8.40
C SER A 137 5.99 6.13 -9.23
N THR A 138 5.06 5.69 -10.09
CA THR A 138 5.27 4.51 -10.96
C THR A 138 6.35 4.77 -12.00
N PHE A 139 6.40 6.00 -12.51
CA PHE A 139 7.44 6.45 -13.42
C PHE A 139 8.83 6.43 -12.77
N PHE A 140 8.96 6.90 -11.52
CA PHE A 140 10.26 6.95 -10.82
C PHE A 140 10.74 5.61 -10.26
N TYR A 141 9.87 4.62 -10.10
CA TYR A 141 10.21 3.35 -9.45
C TYR A 141 11.25 2.48 -10.20
N PRO A 142 11.15 2.26 -11.53
CA PRO A 142 12.16 1.53 -12.28
C PRO A 142 13.55 2.18 -12.30
N SER A 143 13.63 3.48 -11.96
CA SER A 143 14.78 4.35 -12.17
C SER A 143 15.72 4.48 -10.96
N SER A 144 15.33 3.95 -9.80
CA SER A 144 15.92 4.32 -8.50
C SER A 144 17.40 3.95 -8.28
N LYS A 145 17.98 2.99 -9.01
CA LYS A 145 19.39 2.59 -8.78
C LYS A 145 20.39 3.11 -9.81
N LYS A 146 20.10 2.96 -11.11
CA LYS A 146 21.01 3.41 -12.18
C LYS A 146 20.88 4.91 -12.50
N GLU A 147 19.66 5.45 -12.46
CA GLU A 147 19.44 6.85 -12.80
C GLU A 147 19.67 7.79 -11.62
N LEU A 148 19.67 7.31 -10.36
CA LEU A 148 20.12 8.09 -9.20
C LEU A 148 21.60 8.51 -9.32
N ALA A 149 22.45 7.63 -9.88
CA ALA A 149 23.83 7.95 -10.17
C ALA A 149 23.96 9.05 -11.24
N ILE A 150 23.03 9.07 -12.21
CA ILE A 150 22.94 10.11 -13.24
C ILE A 150 22.37 11.41 -12.64
N TRP A 151 21.34 11.33 -11.80
CA TRP A 151 20.67 12.47 -11.16
C TRP A 151 21.62 13.22 -10.21
N LYS A 152 22.41 12.50 -9.40
CA LYS A 152 23.50 13.10 -8.59
C LYS A 152 24.57 13.79 -9.45
N LYS A 153 24.79 13.32 -10.68
CA LYS A 153 25.70 13.95 -11.64
C LYS A 153 25.08 15.21 -12.27
N LEU A 154 23.77 15.22 -12.47
CA LEU A 154 22.99 16.33 -13.03
C LEU A 154 22.66 17.45 -12.02
N GLN A 155 22.60 17.16 -10.71
CA GLN A 155 22.39 18.14 -9.64
C GLN A 155 23.45 19.27 -9.60
N LYS A 156 24.58 19.10 -10.31
CA LYS A 156 25.59 20.16 -10.52
C LYS A 156 25.16 21.21 -11.57
N LYS A 157 23.97 21.11 -12.14
CA LYS A 157 23.36 22.09 -13.04
C LYS A 157 21.92 22.41 -12.58
N PRO A 158 21.42 23.64 -12.77
CA PRO A 158 20.09 24.03 -12.28
C PRO A 158 19.00 23.42 -13.17
N CYS A 159 18.69 22.14 -12.97
CA CYS A 159 17.74 21.37 -13.80
C CYS A 159 16.30 21.38 -13.29
N PHE A 160 16.00 22.13 -12.23
CA PHE A 160 14.66 22.16 -11.61
C PHE A 160 13.56 22.70 -12.53
N GLN A 161 13.93 23.45 -13.58
CA GLN A 161 12.98 24.09 -14.49
C GLN A 161 12.41 23.15 -15.58
N TYR A 162 13.03 21.96 -15.79
CA TYR A 162 12.64 21.02 -16.85
C TYR A 162 11.61 19.96 -16.44
N PHE A 163 11.42 19.72 -15.15
CA PHE A 163 10.57 18.63 -14.67
C PHE A 163 9.07 18.97 -14.60
N CYS A 164 8.74 20.23 -14.34
CA CYS A 164 7.34 20.68 -14.19
C CYS A 164 6.50 20.54 -15.48
N PRO A 165 7.03 20.78 -16.70
CA PRO A 165 6.31 20.52 -17.95
C PRO A 165 6.11 19.03 -18.26
N GLN A 166 7.06 18.17 -17.87
CA GLN A 166 7.00 16.73 -18.19
C GLN A 166 6.01 15.99 -17.30
N MET A 167 5.83 16.41 -16.04
CA MET A 167 4.75 15.87 -15.19
C MET A 167 3.36 16.15 -15.76
N LYS A 168 3.16 17.27 -16.47
CA LYS A 168 1.92 17.56 -17.21
C LYS A 168 1.75 16.67 -18.46
N GLN A 169 2.81 16.12 -19.04
CA GLN A 169 2.71 15.17 -20.16
C GLN A 169 2.39 13.75 -19.69
N CYS A 170 2.71 13.41 -18.44
CA CYS A 170 2.35 12.14 -17.79
C CYS A 170 0.83 11.96 -17.55
N SER A 171 0.02 13.01 -17.69
CA SER A 171 -1.43 12.95 -17.47
C SER A 171 -2.23 12.38 -18.66
N GLY A 172 -1.57 12.03 -19.77
CA GLY A 172 -2.26 11.51 -20.96
C GLY A 172 -1.46 10.62 -21.92
N ALA A 173 -0.14 10.49 -21.75
CA ALA A 173 0.68 9.68 -22.66
C ALA A 173 1.55 8.69 -21.90
N VAL A 174 1.59 7.45 -22.39
CA VAL A 174 2.59 6.44 -22.01
C VAL A 174 3.96 6.98 -22.46
N LEU A 175 4.68 7.62 -21.54
CA LEU A 175 6.07 8.00 -21.75
C LEU A 175 6.91 6.72 -21.87
N THR A 176 7.22 6.34 -23.11
CA THR A 176 8.22 5.30 -23.37
C THR A 176 9.61 5.90 -23.11
N LYS A 177 10.49 5.10 -22.48
CA LYS A 177 11.86 5.44 -22.04
C LYS A 177 12.76 6.18 -23.06
N LYS A 178 12.38 6.25 -24.34
CA LYS A 178 13.18 6.87 -25.40
C LYS A 178 13.28 8.40 -25.28
N THR A 179 12.31 9.07 -24.70
CA THR A 179 12.21 10.54 -24.76
C THR A 179 13.18 11.27 -23.80
N LEU A 180 13.74 10.57 -22.81
CA LEU A 180 14.61 11.20 -21.79
C LEU A 180 16.11 11.00 -22.02
N LEU A 181 16.51 10.18 -22.99
CA LEU A 181 17.93 9.91 -23.27
C LEU A 181 18.51 10.78 -24.40
N GLN A 182 17.77 11.80 -24.86
CA GLN A 182 18.22 12.73 -25.91
C GLN A 182 18.69 14.09 -25.39
N TYR A 183 18.82 14.28 -24.07
CA TYR A 183 19.35 15.50 -23.46
C TYR A 183 20.31 15.21 -22.31
#